data_AF-A0A8B8BZG6-F1
#
_entry.id   AF-A0A8B8BZG6-F1
#
_cell.length_a   1.000
_cell.length_b   1.000
_cell.length_c   1.000
_cell.angle_alpha   90.00
_cell.angle_beta   90.00
_cell.angle_gamma   90.00
#
_symmetry.space_group_name_H-M   'P 1'
#
loop_
_entity.id
_entity.type
_entity.pdbx_description
1 polymer ?
#
loop_
_entity_poly.entity_id
_entity_poly.type
_entity_poly.pdbx_seq_one_letter_code
_entity_poly.pdbx_strand_id
1 'polypeptide(L)'
;MDMFEDLERENEVLRKDFEELENLIFSKYQESAVIIKTQKTYQRKHSQKLIAELNKQGEALHRDINRLIQRKQFEIDHMNAKQLAALEKQEDSSEDELSPPAKPLLDVPRLIADIPSSEYDYPYNVACLSAAKKWTRCNNEIMKLYNLKGEVLGSVQSKSGNMAEDIAVTQSGGLVYTYNQESSINLYIPLFALNMTRLRSWPSNWITTFEVIKLFAHHNPFIHNDLSYSQELSKRSK
;
A
#
# COMPACT_ATOMS: atom_id res chain seq x y z
N MET A 1 -52.14 0.89 -87.97
CA MET A 1 -51.91 0.45 -86.60
C MET A 1 -52.35 1.60 -85.72
N ASP A 2 -53.31 1.34 -84.84
CA ASP A 2 -54.05 2.40 -84.15
C ASP A 2 -53.16 3.01 -83.04
N MET A 3 -53.19 4.34 -82.90
CA MET A 3 -52.32 5.08 -81.97
C MET A 3 -52.50 4.62 -80.51
N PHE A 4 -53.69 4.09 -80.22
CA PHE A 4 -54.08 3.52 -78.94
C PHE A 4 -53.40 2.18 -78.64
N GLU A 5 -53.25 1.29 -79.64
CA GLU A 5 -52.61 -0.02 -79.49
C GLU A 5 -51.08 0.08 -79.28
N ASP A 6 -50.45 1.14 -79.80
CA ASP A 6 -49.03 1.42 -79.56
C ASP A 6 -48.80 1.91 -78.12
N LEU A 7 -49.66 2.79 -77.61
CA LEU A 7 -49.61 3.30 -76.24
C LEU A 7 -49.82 2.19 -75.19
N GLU A 8 -50.74 1.26 -75.44
CA GLU A 8 -50.94 0.10 -74.56
C GLU A 8 -49.72 -0.82 -74.52
N ARG A 9 -49.05 -1.04 -75.66
CA ARG A 9 -47.81 -1.82 -75.71
C ARG A 9 -46.67 -1.15 -74.95
N GLU A 10 -46.52 0.17 -75.06
CA GLU A 10 -45.46 0.91 -74.36
C GLU A 10 -45.68 0.89 -72.83
N ASN A 11 -46.93 1.04 -72.37
CA ASN A 11 -47.26 0.89 -70.96
C ASN A 11 -46.97 -0.51 -70.41
N GLU A 12 -47.22 -1.55 -71.21
CA GLU A 12 -46.94 -2.93 -70.83
C GLU A 12 -45.44 -3.23 -70.73
N VAL A 13 -44.62 -2.61 -71.60
CA VAL A 13 -43.15 -2.68 -71.51
C VAL A 13 -42.67 -1.97 -70.25
N LEU A 14 -43.13 -0.74 -70.00
CA LEU A 14 -42.77 0.02 -68.79
C LEU A 14 -43.12 -0.72 -67.50
N ARG A 15 -44.27 -1.40 -67.47
CA ARG A 15 -44.69 -2.23 -66.32
C ARG A 15 -43.72 -3.36 -66.05
N LYS A 16 -43.28 -4.07 -67.09
CA LYS A 16 -42.31 -5.18 -66.98
C LYS A 16 -40.94 -4.67 -66.55
N ASP A 17 -40.47 -3.58 -67.14
CA ASP A 17 -39.19 -2.97 -66.79
C ASP A 17 -39.19 -2.49 -65.33
N PHE A 18 -40.32 -1.95 -64.86
CA PHE A 18 -40.48 -1.55 -63.46
C PHE A 18 -40.44 -2.75 -62.51
N GLU A 19 -41.15 -3.84 -62.84
CA GLU A 19 -41.14 -5.08 -62.06
C GLU A 19 -39.74 -5.72 -62.02
N GLU A 20 -39.01 -5.71 -63.13
CA GLU A 20 -37.63 -6.19 -63.20
C GLU A 20 -36.69 -5.34 -62.34
N LEU A 21 -36.81 -4.01 -62.43
CA LEU A 21 -36.02 -3.08 -61.62
C LEU A 21 -36.29 -3.25 -60.12
N GLU A 22 -37.56 -3.37 -59.72
CA GLU A 22 -37.96 -3.58 -58.33
C GLU A 22 -37.35 -4.87 -57.77
N ASN A 23 -37.44 -5.96 -58.53
CA ASN A 23 -36.84 -7.24 -58.18
C ASN A 23 -35.31 -7.18 -58.07
N LEU A 24 -34.65 -6.48 -58.99
CA LEU A 24 -33.19 -6.29 -58.96
C LEU A 24 -32.74 -5.52 -57.72
N ILE A 25 -33.42 -4.41 -57.41
CA ILE A 25 -33.13 -3.59 -56.23
C ILE A 25 -33.33 -4.39 -54.96
N PHE A 26 -34.46 -5.11 -54.86
CA PHE A 26 -34.76 -5.94 -53.70
C PHE A 26 -33.72 -7.05 -53.51
N SER A 27 -33.32 -7.74 -54.59
CA SER A 27 -32.27 -8.75 -54.56
C SER A 27 -30.93 -8.19 -54.06
N LYS A 28 -30.50 -7.03 -54.56
CA LYS A 28 -29.26 -6.37 -54.11
C LYS A 28 -29.31 -5.95 -52.64
N TYR A 29 -30.47 -5.52 -52.16
CA TYR A 29 -30.68 -5.23 -50.75
C TYR A 29 -30.55 -6.49 -49.89
N GLN A 30 -31.13 -7.61 -50.32
CA GLN A 30 -31.00 -8.89 -49.61
C GLN A 30 -29.55 -9.39 -49.57
N GLU A 31 -28.80 -9.31 -50.68
CA GLU A 31 -27.38 -9.65 -50.74
C GLU A 31 -26.57 -8.82 -49.72
N SER A 32 -26.81 -7.51 -49.71
CA SER A 32 -26.15 -6.58 -48.79
C SER A 32 -26.47 -6.89 -47.32
N ALA A 33 -27.74 -7.22 -47.02
CA ALA A 33 -28.16 -7.59 -45.67
C ALA A 33 -27.46 -8.88 -45.17
N VAL A 34 -27.27 -9.87 -46.05
CA VAL A 34 -26.55 -11.11 -45.73
C VAL A 34 -25.07 -10.84 -45.45
N ILE A 35 -24.42 -9.99 -46.25
CA ILE A 35 -23.01 -9.62 -46.06
C ILE A 35 -22.82 -8.92 -44.72
N ILE A 36 -23.64 -7.90 -44.43
CA ILE A 36 -23.59 -7.15 -43.17
C ILE A 36 -23.81 -8.09 -41.98
N LYS A 37 -24.79 -8.99 -42.07
CA LYS A 37 -25.07 -9.99 -41.03
C LYS A 37 -23.85 -10.88 -40.80
N THR A 38 -23.20 -11.35 -41.86
CA THR A 38 -22.01 -12.22 -41.78
C THR A 38 -20.81 -11.50 -41.16
N GLN A 39 -20.58 -10.24 -41.55
CA GLN A 39 -19.51 -9.45 -40.94
C GLN A 39 -19.76 -9.19 -39.45
N LYS A 40 -21.02 -8.90 -39.08
CA LYS A 40 -21.43 -8.72 -37.68
C LYS A 40 -21.21 -9.97 -36.83
N THR A 41 -21.53 -11.16 -37.36
CA THR A 41 -21.29 -12.41 -36.63
C THR A 41 -19.81 -12.73 -36.49
N TYR A 42 -19.01 -12.49 -37.54
CA TYR A 42 -17.55 -12.64 -37.48
C TYR A 42 -16.93 -11.74 -36.42
N GLN A 43 -17.27 -10.44 -36.42
CA GLN A 43 -16.78 -9.49 -35.42
C GLN A 43 -17.18 -9.89 -33.99
N ARG A 44 -18.44 -10.32 -33.79
CA ARG A 44 -18.91 -10.78 -32.48
C ARG A 44 -18.10 -11.99 -31.99
N LYS A 45 -17.88 -12.98 -32.86
CA LYS A 45 -17.09 -14.18 -32.53
C LYS A 45 -15.64 -13.82 -32.19
N HIS A 46 -15.04 -12.90 -32.94
CA HIS A 46 -13.68 -12.43 -32.66
C HIS A 46 -13.58 -11.71 -31.31
N SER A 47 -14.49 -10.77 -31.04
CA SER A 47 -14.56 -10.05 -29.76
C SER A 47 -14.74 -11.01 -28.58
N GLN A 48 -15.64 -11.99 -28.70
CA GLN A 48 -15.84 -13.02 -27.66
C GLN A 48 -14.57 -13.84 -27.40
N LYS A 49 -13.82 -14.20 -28.45
CA LYS A 49 -12.55 -14.93 -28.31
C LYS A 49 -11.50 -14.10 -27.57
N LEU A 50 -11.37 -12.82 -27.90
CA LEU A 50 -10.45 -11.91 -27.20
C LEU A 50 -10.80 -11.78 -25.71
N ILE A 51 -12.09 -11.64 -25.37
CA ILE A 51 -12.55 -11.57 -23.98
C ILE A 51 -12.21 -12.87 -23.22
N ALA A 52 -12.44 -14.02 -23.84
CA ALA A 52 -12.14 -15.31 -23.21
C ALA A 52 -10.64 -15.48 -22.92
N GLU A 53 -9.77 -15.10 -23.86
CA GLU A 53 -8.32 -15.19 -23.67
C GLU A 53 -7.82 -14.19 -22.61
N LEU A 54 -8.36 -12.97 -22.60
CA LEU A 54 -8.05 -11.97 -21.58
C LEU A 54 -8.43 -12.47 -20.17
N ASN A 55 -9.62 -13.05 -20.02
CA ASN A 55 -10.08 -13.62 -18.75
C ASN A 55 -9.17 -14.77 -18.28
N LYS A 56 -8.78 -15.66 -19.20
CA LYS A 56 -7.88 -16.78 -18.90
C LYS A 56 -6.51 -16.30 -18.41
N GLN A 57 -5.98 -15.23 -19.01
CA GLN A 57 -4.73 -14.61 -18.55
C GLN A 57 -4.91 -13.94 -17.17
N GLY A 58 -6.03 -13.24 -16.95
CA GLY A 58 -6.36 -12.65 -15.65
C GLY A 58 -6.42 -13.69 -14.53
N GLU A 59 -7.04 -14.84 -14.78
CA GLU A 59 -7.06 -15.96 -13.82
C GLU A 59 -5.66 -16.52 -13.53
N ALA A 60 -4.80 -16.63 -14.54
CA ALA A 60 -3.42 -17.07 -14.35
C ALA A 60 -2.63 -16.09 -13.46
N LEU A 61 -2.76 -14.79 -13.72
CA LEU A 61 -2.15 -13.73 -12.90
C LEU A 61 -2.65 -13.77 -11.45
N HIS A 62 -3.96 -13.92 -11.24
CA HIS A 62 -4.51 -14.07 -9.88
C HIS A 62 -3.93 -15.29 -9.16
N ARG A 63 -3.73 -16.42 -9.86
CA ARG A 63 -3.07 -17.61 -9.28
C ARG A 63 -1.63 -17.33 -8.88
N ASP A 64 -0.87 -16.63 -9.73
CA ASP A 64 0.53 -16.31 -9.43
C ASP A 64 0.67 -15.36 -8.24
N ILE A 65 -0.21 -14.35 -8.14
CA ILE A 65 -0.28 -13.44 -6.98
C ILE A 65 -0.57 -14.24 -5.71
N ASN A 66 -1.59 -15.11 -5.72
CA ASN A 66 -1.94 -15.94 -4.57
C ASN A 66 -0.79 -16.86 -4.15
N ARG A 67 -0.05 -17.43 -5.11
CA ARG A 67 1.12 -18.26 -4.83
C ARG A 67 2.24 -17.46 -4.17
N LEU A 68 2.47 -16.21 -4.60
CA LEU A 68 3.46 -15.34 -3.99
C LEU A 68 3.06 -14.96 -2.55
N ILE A 69 1.79 -14.65 -2.32
CA ILE A 69 1.24 -14.37 -0.99
C ILE A 69 1.45 -15.58 -0.07
N GLN A 70 1.08 -16.79 -0.50
CA GLN A 70 1.27 -18.01 0.28
C GLN A 70 2.75 -18.27 0.62
N ARG A 71 3.67 -18.04 -0.33
CA ARG A 71 5.10 -18.16 -0.07
C ARG A 71 5.56 -17.19 1.01
N LYS A 72 5.10 -15.94 0.96
CA LYS A 72 5.44 -14.94 1.97
C LYS A 72 4.84 -15.26 3.33
N GLN A 73 3.62 -15.78 3.37
CA GLN A 73 3.02 -16.26 4.62
C GLN A 73 3.85 -17.41 5.23
N PHE A 74 4.28 -18.37 4.40
CA PHE A 74 5.15 -19.46 4.87
C PHE A 74 6.50 -18.96 5.40
N GLU A 75 7.12 -17.99 4.73
CA GLU A 75 8.36 -17.36 5.23
C GLU A 75 8.14 -16.71 6.61
N ILE A 76 7.01 -16.01 6.79
CA ILE A 76 6.64 -15.40 8.08
C ILE A 76 6.42 -16.47 9.14
N ASP A 77 5.62 -17.50 8.86
CA ASP A 77 5.31 -18.57 9.81
C ASP A 77 6.58 -19.33 10.22
N HIS A 78 7.48 -19.60 9.27
CA HIS A 78 8.78 -20.22 9.53
C HIS A 78 9.67 -19.34 10.43
N MET A 79 9.72 -18.04 10.18
CA MET A 79 10.47 -17.10 11.02
C MET A 79 9.88 -17.03 12.43
N ASN A 80 8.55 -16.96 12.56
CA ASN A 80 7.85 -16.96 13.85
C ASN A 80 8.12 -18.23 14.65
N ALA A 81 8.04 -19.41 14.03
CA ALA A 81 8.35 -20.68 14.68
C ALA A 81 9.80 -20.73 15.18
N LYS A 82 10.75 -20.23 14.38
CA LYS A 82 12.16 -20.15 14.78
C LYS A 82 12.36 -19.20 15.98
N GLN A 83 11.65 -18.08 16.02
CA GLN A 83 11.70 -17.15 17.15
C GLN A 83 11.10 -17.77 18.41
N LEU A 84 9.94 -18.42 18.31
CA LEU A 84 9.30 -19.15 19.42
C LEU A 84 10.23 -20.21 20.01
N ALA A 85 10.83 -21.06 19.18
CA ALA A 85 11.76 -22.08 19.65
C ALA A 85 13.02 -21.50 20.32
N ALA A 86 13.47 -20.31 19.90
CA ALA A 86 14.57 -19.61 20.55
C ALA A 86 14.19 -19.05 21.92
N LEU A 87 12.94 -18.59 22.08
CA LEU A 87 12.40 -18.11 23.36
C LEU A 87 12.19 -19.26 24.36
N GLU A 88 11.59 -20.38 23.94
CA GLU A 88 11.41 -21.58 24.78
C GLU A 88 12.77 -22.10 25.29
N LYS A 89 13.77 -22.17 24.40
CA LYS A 89 15.13 -22.56 24.79
C LYS A 89 15.77 -21.59 25.80
N GLN A 90 15.40 -20.31 25.74
CA GLN A 90 15.87 -19.31 26.68
C GLN A 90 15.17 -19.46 28.05
N GLU A 91 13.87 -19.79 28.07
CA GLU A 91 13.13 -20.11 29.31
C GLU A 91 13.69 -21.35 30.01
N ASP A 92 13.96 -22.46 29.29
CA ASP A 92 14.57 -23.67 29.87
C ASP A 92 15.97 -23.39 30.46
N SER A 93 16.74 -22.48 29.87
CA SER A 93 18.04 -22.05 30.41
C SER A 93 17.93 -21.06 31.58
N SER A 94 16.76 -20.44 31.77
CA SER A 94 16.48 -19.48 32.84
C SER A 94 15.83 -20.15 34.06
N GLU A 95 15.27 -21.37 33.93
CA GLU A 95 14.75 -22.11 35.09
C GLU A 95 15.87 -22.67 35.99
N ASP A 96 17.06 -22.99 35.44
CA ASP A 96 18.27 -23.31 36.22
C ASP A 96 19.03 -22.07 36.71
N GLU A 97 18.77 -20.89 36.12
CA GLU A 97 19.19 -19.58 36.63
C GLU A 97 17.97 -18.77 37.05
N LEU A 98 17.26 -19.20 38.10
CA LEU A 98 16.53 -18.25 38.94
C LEU A 98 17.49 -17.12 39.30
N SER A 99 17.31 -15.98 38.62
CA SER A 99 18.13 -14.79 38.80
C SER A 99 18.41 -14.57 40.28
N PRO A 100 19.66 -14.26 40.66
CA PRO A 100 19.93 -13.72 41.99
C PRO A 100 18.98 -12.53 42.23
N PRO A 101 18.55 -12.29 43.48
CA PRO A 101 17.53 -11.30 43.81
C PRO A 101 17.85 -9.97 43.12
N ALA A 102 16.80 -9.36 42.54
CA ALA A 102 16.83 -8.12 41.76
C ALA A 102 18.07 -7.28 42.09
N LYS A 103 19.02 -7.22 41.15
CA LYS A 103 20.19 -6.36 41.31
C LYS A 103 19.68 -4.96 41.67
N PRO A 104 20.08 -4.41 42.84
CA PRO A 104 19.66 -3.06 43.18
C PRO A 104 20.07 -2.14 42.04
N LEU A 105 19.19 -1.17 41.72
CA LEU A 105 19.59 -0.01 40.92
C LEU A 105 20.94 0.45 41.46
N LEU A 106 21.94 0.60 40.58
CA LEU A 106 23.24 1.07 41.03
C LEU A 106 23.02 2.39 41.79
N ASP A 107 23.31 2.40 43.09
CA ASP A 107 23.18 3.61 43.93
C ASP A 107 23.99 4.78 43.35
N VAL A 108 25.00 4.46 42.52
CA VAL A 108 25.86 5.42 41.84
C VAL A 108 25.77 5.24 40.32
N PRO A 109 25.32 6.27 39.57
CA PRO A 109 25.42 6.29 38.12
C PRO A 109 26.88 6.10 37.68
N ARG A 110 27.14 5.10 36.84
CA ARG A 110 28.46 4.87 36.25
C ARG A 110 28.44 5.27 34.79
N LEU A 111 29.34 6.17 34.40
CA LEU A 111 29.54 6.53 33.00
C LEU A 111 30.15 5.33 32.25
N ILE A 112 29.39 4.76 31.32
CA ILE A 112 29.79 3.58 30.55
C ILE A 112 30.40 3.93 29.19
N ALA A 113 30.01 5.07 28.63
CA ALA A 113 30.52 5.57 27.36
C ALA A 113 30.18 7.05 27.25
N ASP A 114 31.11 7.82 26.68
CA ASP A 114 30.86 9.18 26.19
C ASP A 114 30.74 9.11 24.67
N ILE A 115 29.62 9.61 24.14
CA ILE A 115 29.34 9.57 22.71
C ILE A 115 29.53 10.99 22.18
N PRO A 116 30.65 11.28 21.48
CA PRO A 116 30.88 12.60 20.94
C PRO A 116 29.83 12.90 19.86
N SER A 117 28.94 13.86 20.13
CA SER A 117 28.13 14.48 19.10
C SER A 117 29.01 15.40 18.26
N SER A 118 28.76 15.49 16.94
CA SER A 118 29.45 16.47 16.10
C SER A 118 29.29 17.91 16.66
N GLU A 119 30.29 18.76 16.46
CA GLU A 119 30.54 20.08 17.09
C GLU A 119 29.37 21.10 17.05
N TYR A 120 28.29 20.81 16.32
CA TYR A 120 27.13 21.70 16.16
C TYR A 120 25.77 21.02 16.35
N ASP A 121 25.71 19.76 16.78
CA ASP A 121 24.51 18.91 16.77
C ASP A 121 24.09 18.51 18.20
N TYR A 122 23.40 19.40 18.92
CA TYR A 122 22.97 19.16 20.30
C TYR A 122 21.79 18.17 20.36
N PRO A 123 21.89 17.05 21.12
CA PRO A 123 20.78 16.13 21.28
C PRO A 123 19.74 16.71 22.25
N TYR A 124 18.51 16.87 21.80
CA TYR A 124 17.39 17.32 22.64
C TYR A 124 16.61 16.16 23.23
N ASN A 125 16.62 15.00 22.60
CA ASN A 125 15.88 13.84 23.07
C ASN A 125 16.53 12.54 22.62
N VAL A 126 16.38 11.49 23.43
CA VAL A 126 17.00 10.18 23.22
C VAL A 126 15.97 9.09 23.45
N ALA A 127 15.84 8.18 22.48
CA ALA A 127 15.01 6.99 22.59
C ALA A 127 15.87 5.72 22.52
N CYS A 128 15.69 4.82 23.47
CA CYS A 128 16.42 3.56 23.51
C CYS A 128 15.79 2.53 22.57
N LEU A 129 16.54 2.08 21.56
CA LEU A 129 16.16 0.93 20.74
C LEU A 129 16.61 -0.39 21.40
N SER A 130 17.81 -0.39 21.99
CA SER A 130 18.34 -1.53 22.76
C SER A 130 19.40 -1.04 23.75
N ALA A 131 20.00 -1.94 24.55
CA ALA A 131 21.12 -1.60 25.43
C ALA A 131 22.27 -0.89 24.69
N ALA A 132 22.51 -1.26 23.43
CA ALA A 132 23.65 -0.77 22.65
C ALA A 132 23.32 0.26 21.56
N LYS A 133 22.04 0.51 21.26
CA LYS A 133 21.59 1.39 20.16
C LYS A 133 20.60 2.44 20.63
N LYS A 134 20.83 3.71 20.28
CA LYS A 134 20.04 4.86 20.72
C LYS A 134 19.68 5.76 19.55
N TRP A 135 18.41 6.11 19.45
CA TRP A 135 17.98 7.20 18.58
C TRP A 135 18.16 8.52 19.28
N THR A 136 18.66 9.52 18.56
CA THR A 136 18.78 10.89 19.05
C THR A 136 18.05 11.83 18.10
N ARG A 137 17.28 12.74 18.69
CA ARG A 137 16.72 13.91 18.01
C ARG A 137 17.68 15.06 18.25
N CYS A 138 18.31 15.53 17.19
CA CYS A 138 19.24 16.66 17.27
C CYS A 138 18.57 17.98 16.82
N ASN A 139 19.34 19.06 16.73
CA ASN A 139 18.86 20.39 16.31
C ASN A 139 18.67 20.53 14.80
N ASN A 140 18.37 19.43 14.11
CA ASN A 140 18.19 19.37 12.67
C ASN A 140 16.99 18.48 12.32
N GLU A 141 16.75 18.33 11.03
CA GLU A 141 15.63 17.54 10.49
C GLU A 141 15.88 16.03 10.55
N ILE A 142 17.07 15.62 10.99
CA ILE A 142 17.58 14.26 10.86
C ILE A 142 17.70 13.62 12.24
N MET A 143 16.87 12.62 12.48
CA MET A 143 17.04 11.73 13.62
C MET A 143 18.15 10.72 13.28
N LYS A 144 19.07 10.48 14.21
CA LYS A 144 20.23 9.59 13.99
C LYS A 144 20.21 8.44 15.00
N LEU A 145 20.57 7.25 14.54
CA LEU A 145 20.72 6.05 15.36
C LEU A 145 22.21 5.84 15.63
N TYR A 146 22.61 5.93 16.88
CA TYR A 146 23.98 5.73 17.32
C TYR A 146 24.17 4.39 18.01
N ASN A 147 25.38 3.83 17.90
CA ASN A 147 25.86 2.80 18.81
C ASN A 147 26.61 3.42 20.01
N LEU A 148 27.02 2.58 20.98
CA LEU A 148 27.76 3.04 22.17
C LEU A 148 29.15 3.62 21.87
N LYS A 149 29.69 3.41 20.67
CA LYS A 149 30.97 3.99 20.22
C LYS A 149 30.79 5.37 19.56
N GLY A 150 29.55 5.83 19.41
CA GLY A 150 29.22 7.07 18.70
C GLY A 150 29.17 6.95 17.18
N GLU A 151 29.17 5.73 16.63
CA GLU A 151 29.02 5.53 15.19
C GLU A 151 27.54 5.62 14.78
N VAL A 152 27.25 6.35 13.69
CA VAL A 152 25.91 6.46 13.12
C VAL A 152 25.59 5.19 12.34
N LEU A 153 24.64 4.40 12.85
CA LEU A 153 24.13 3.18 12.21
C LEU A 153 23.00 3.47 11.20
N GLY A 154 22.34 4.62 11.32
CA GLY A 154 21.25 4.99 10.44
C GLY A 154 20.72 6.38 10.72
N SER A 155 19.94 6.91 9.79
CA SER A 155 19.32 8.23 9.90
C SER A 155 17.95 8.27 9.25
N VAL A 156 17.03 9.02 9.84
CA VAL A 156 15.69 9.28 9.31
C VAL A 156 15.51 10.78 9.21
N GLN A 157 15.28 11.27 8.00
CA GLN A 157 14.94 12.68 7.78
C GLN A 157 13.42 12.86 7.92
N SER A 158 13.01 13.96 8.54
CA SER A 158 11.60 14.35 8.58
C SER A 158 11.11 14.73 7.18
N LYS A 159 9.87 14.36 6.84
CA LYS A 159 9.26 14.66 5.52
C LYS A 159 9.12 16.16 5.21
N SER A 160 8.95 16.98 6.24
CA SER A 160 8.59 18.39 6.09
C SER A 160 9.78 19.34 6.10
N GLY A 161 11.00 18.82 6.19
CA GLY A 161 12.18 19.66 6.34
C GLY A 161 12.19 20.46 7.64
N ASN A 162 11.50 19.97 8.67
CA ASN A 162 11.40 20.64 9.96
C ASN A 162 11.88 19.75 11.10
N MET A 163 12.26 20.36 12.22
CA MET A 163 12.73 19.64 13.41
C MET A 163 11.57 18.86 14.04
N ALA A 164 11.77 17.55 14.28
CA ALA A 164 10.86 16.75 15.11
C ALA A 164 10.79 17.35 16.52
N GLU A 165 9.69 17.23 17.25
CA GLU A 165 9.61 17.71 18.64
C GLU A 165 10.05 16.67 19.65
N ASP A 166 9.60 15.44 19.45
CA ASP A 166 9.78 14.32 20.37
C ASP A 166 9.92 13.02 19.58
N ILE A 167 10.61 12.05 20.18
CA ILE A 167 10.89 10.74 19.60
C ILE A 167 10.64 9.62 20.61
N ALA A 168 10.13 8.48 20.14
CA ALA A 168 10.06 7.25 20.92
C ALA A 168 10.29 6.03 20.04
N VAL A 169 10.49 4.88 20.67
CA VAL A 169 10.65 3.60 19.96
C VAL A 169 9.50 2.67 20.36
N THR A 170 8.84 2.05 19.38
CA THR A 170 7.79 1.05 19.60
C THR A 170 8.38 -0.25 20.13
N GLN A 171 7.55 -1.12 20.73
CA GLN A 171 7.96 -2.49 21.10
C GLN A 171 8.55 -3.29 19.93
N SER A 172 8.10 -3.03 18.70
CA SER A 172 8.60 -3.64 17.47
C SER A 172 9.90 -3.02 16.93
N GLY A 173 10.47 -2.03 17.62
CA GLY A 173 11.72 -1.36 17.23
C GLY A 173 11.56 -0.28 16.16
N GLY A 174 10.33 0.16 15.88
CA GLY A 174 10.05 1.29 15.00
C GLY A 174 10.28 2.63 15.70
N LEU A 175 10.77 3.64 14.98
CA LEU A 175 10.93 5.00 15.49
C LEU A 175 9.64 5.79 15.26
N VAL A 176 9.08 6.37 16.31
CA VAL A 176 7.91 7.27 16.26
C VAL A 176 8.40 8.68 16.55
N TYR A 177 7.90 9.66 15.80
CA TYR A 177 8.20 11.07 16.06
C TYR A 177 7.01 11.99 15.77
N THR A 178 6.95 13.12 16.48
CA THR A 178 5.87 14.12 16.37
C THR A 178 6.36 15.47 15.87
N TYR A 179 5.40 16.28 15.44
CA TYR A 179 5.63 17.64 14.95
C TYR A 179 4.51 18.60 15.39
N ASN A 180 4.87 19.77 15.95
CA ASN A 180 3.94 20.73 16.56
C ASN A 180 2.94 21.31 15.57
N GLN A 181 3.39 21.69 14.37
CA GLN A 181 2.55 22.50 13.49
C GLN A 181 1.53 21.68 12.69
N GLU A 182 1.63 20.35 12.67
CA GLU A 182 0.75 19.50 11.85
C GLU A 182 -0.13 18.51 12.62
N SER A 183 -0.12 18.52 13.96
CA SER A 183 -0.90 17.57 14.79
C SER A 183 -0.82 16.12 14.25
N SER A 184 0.40 15.68 13.93
CA SER A 184 0.63 14.39 13.26
C SER A 184 1.69 13.56 13.97
N ILE A 185 1.44 12.25 14.03
CA ILE A 185 2.38 11.23 14.49
C ILE A 185 2.91 10.51 13.24
N ASN A 186 4.23 10.43 13.11
CA ASN A 186 4.89 9.73 12.01
C ASN A 186 5.59 8.49 12.57
N LEU A 187 5.44 7.36 11.87
CA LEU A 187 6.04 6.08 12.24
C LEU A 187 7.02 5.64 11.15
N TYR A 188 8.24 5.32 11.58
CA TYR A 188 9.29 4.71 10.78
C TYR A 188 9.50 3.26 11.22
N ILE A 189 9.29 2.32 10.29
CA ILE A 189 9.45 0.88 10.54
C ILE A 189 10.65 0.38 9.71
N PRO A 190 11.76 -0.07 10.35
CA PRO A 190 12.95 -0.53 9.66
C PRO A 190 12.73 -1.70 8.68
N LEU A 191 11.73 -2.56 8.95
CA LEU A 191 11.38 -3.73 8.13
C LEU A 191 10.74 -3.37 6.78
N PHE A 192 10.20 -2.16 6.65
CA PHE A 192 9.63 -1.63 5.42
C PHE A 192 10.33 -0.32 5.08
N ALA A 193 11.59 -0.43 4.66
CA ALA A 193 12.37 0.69 4.15
C ALA A 193 11.68 1.28 2.92
N LEU A 194 10.69 2.17 3.15
CA LEU A 194 10.16 3.24 2.29
C LEU A 194 8.75 3.75 2.71
N ASN A 195 8.07 3.19 3.72
CA ASN A 195 6.72 3.65 4.08
C ASN A 195 6.67 4.38 5.43
N MET A 196 6.75 5.72 5.38
CA MET A 196 6.36 6.60 6.48
C MET A 196 4.83 6.83 6.42
N THR A 197 4.08 6.15 7.26
CA THR A 197 2.62 6.31 7.37
C THR A 197 2.29 7.50 8.26
N ARG A 198 1.48 8.44 7.74
CA ARG A 198 0.99 9.61 8.47
C ARG A 198 -0.34 9.29 9.14
N LEU A 199 -0.43 9.44 10.46
CA LEU A 199 -1.70 9.37 11.19
C LEU A 199 -2.23 10.81 11.39
N ARG A 200 -3.47 11.10 10.97
CA ARG A 200 -4.08 12.46 11.04
C ARG A 200 -5.01 12.65 12.26
N SER A 201 -4.83 13.84 12.86
CA SER A 201 -5.71 14.70 13.69
C SER A 201 -6.04 14.33 15.14
N TRP A 202 -5.55 15.16 16.07
CA TRP A 202 -6.15 15.51 17.36
C TRP A 202 -6.18 17.05 17.50
N PRO A 203 -7.20 17.64 18.16
CA PRO A 203 -7.32 19.10 18.30
C PRO A 203 -6.18 19.69 19.11
N SER A 204 -5.59 20.74 18.55
CA SER A 204 -4.29 21.33 18.88
C SER A 204 -4.28 22.20 20.13
N ASN A 205 -4.78 21.73 21.28
CA ASN A 205 -4.78 22.53 22.50
C ASN A 205 -4.29 21.67 23.69
N TRP A 206 -3.00 21.80 24.01
CA TRP A 206 -2.31 21.42 25.27
C TRP A 206 -2.07 19.96 25.66
N ILE A 207 -2.24 18.96 24.78
CA ILE A 207 -1.82 17.59 25.11
C ILE A 207 -1.04 16.95 23.97
N THR A 208 0.10 17.55 23.62
CA THR A 208 1.16 16.88 22.84
C THR A 208 2.40 16.73 23.72
N THR A 209 2.20 16.14 24.90
CA THR A 209 3.29 15.81 25.81
C THR A 209 3.72 14.36 25.63
N PHE A 210 5.03 14.13 25.79
CA PHE A 210 5.79 12.88 26.00
C PHE A 210 4.97 11.62 26.33
N GLU A 211 3.96 11.74 27.18
CA GLU A 211 3.06 10.66 27.58
C GLU A 211 2.23 10.07 26.43
N VAL A 212 1.76 10.87 25.46
CA VAL A 212 0.94 10.37 24.35
C VAL A 212 1.77 9.48 23.41
N ILE A 213 3.02 9.87 23.13
CA ILE A 213 3.92 9.09 22.28
C ILE A 213 4.38 7.84 23.01
N LYS A 214 4.67 7.92 24.32
CA LYS A 214 4.98 6.74 25.14
C LYS A 214 3.81 5.76 25.21
N LEU A 215 2.59 6.26 25.45
CA LEU A 215 1.38 5.45 25.44
C LEU A 215 1.20 4.76 24.09
N PHE A 216 1.34 5.52 22.99
CA PHE A 216 1.24 4.96 21.63
C PHE A 216 2.33 3.89 21.35
N ALA A 217 3.57 4.15 21.75
CA ALA A 217 4.70 3.24 21.55
C ALA A 217 4.62 1.97 22.42
N HIS A 218 4.04 2.07 23.63
CA HIS A 218 3.87 0.94 24.54
C HIS A 218 2.58 0.13 24.33
N HIS A 219 1.48 0.73 23.85
CA HIS A 219 0.15 0.09 23.84
C HIS A 219 -0.37 -0.34 22.45
N ASN A 220 0.35 -0.07 21.35
CA ASN A 220 -0.07 -0.50 20.01
C ASN A 220 0.82 -1.61 19.41
N PRO A 221 0.55 -2.90 19.70
CA PRO A 221 1.22 -4.02 19.06
C PRO A 221 0.73 -4.32 17.63
N PHE A 222 -0.39 -3.72 17.18
CA PHE A 222 -0.97 -3.96 15.86
C PHE A 222 -1.24 -2.65 15.12
N ILE A 223 -0.34 -2.27 14.22
CA ILE A 223 -0.66 -1.35 13.11
C ILE A 223 -0.38 -2.11 11.81
N HIS A 224 -1.18 -3.14 11.59
CA HIS A 224 -1.48 -3.64 10.25
C HIS A 224 -2.99 -3.52 10.10
N ASN A 225 -3.42 -2.79 9.07
CA ASN A 225 -4.80 -2.52 8.66
C ASN A 225 -5.53 -1.41 9.42
N ASP A 226 -5.34 -0.16 8.96
CA ASP A 226 -6.47 0.78 8.95
C ASP A 226 -6.33 1.84 7.84
N LEU A 227 -6.39 1.37 6.59
CA LEU A 227 -6.58 2.21 5.41
C LEU A 227 -8.06 2.25 4.95
N SER A 228 -8.94 1.48 5.59
CA SER A 228 -10.36 1.38 5.22
C SER A 228 -11.25 2.42 5.88
N TYR A 229 -10.90 2.95 7.06
CA TYR A 229 -11.79 3.87 7.79
C TYR A 229 -11.85 5.30 7.24
N SER A 230 -10.89 5.69 6.41
CA SER A 230 -10.81 7.06 5.86
C SER A 230 -11.73 7.33 4.65
N GLN A 231 -12.30 6.28 4.03
CA GLN A 231 -13.17 6.46 2.86
C GLN A 231 -14.67 6.63 3.21
N GLU A 232 -15.11 6.26 4.42
CA GLU A 232 -16.54 6.37 4.79
C GLU A 232 -16.97 7.78 5.22
N LEU A 233 -16.07 8.59 5.78
CA LEU A 233 -16.43 9.96 6.22
C LEU A 233 -16.53 10.96 5.07
N SER A 234 -15.94 10.68 3.90
CA SER A 234 -16.08 11.53 2.70
C SER A 234 -17.45 11.39 2.02
N LYS A 235 -18.25 10.37 2.34
CA LYS A 235 -19.57 10.13 1.71
C LYS A 235 -20.77 10.64 2.53
N ARG A 236 -20.55 11.09 3.78
CA ARG A 236 -21.62 11.66 4.64
C ARG A 236 -21.66 13.19 4.71
N SER A 237 -20.87 13.88 3.89
CA SER A 237 -20.79 15.36 3.83
C SER A 237 -21.08 15.92 2.44
N LYS A 238 -22.02 15.32 1.70
CA LYS A 238 -22.64 15.94 0.52
C LYS A 238 -24.14 15.87 0.63
#